data_AF-U6DXF5-F1
#
_entry.id   AF-U6DXF5-F1
#
_cell.length_a   1.000
_cell.length_b   1.000
_cell.length_c   1.000
_cell.angle_alpha   90.00
_cell.angle_beta   90.00
_cell.angle_gamma   90.00
#
_symmetry.space_group_name_H-M   'P 1'
#
loop_
_entity.id
_entity.type
_entity.pdbx_description
1 polymer ?
#
loop_
_entity_poly.entity_id
_entity_poly.type
_entity_poly.pdbx_seq_one_letter_code
_entity_poly.pdbx_strand_id
1 'polypeptide(L)' 'GLPISRLYAKYFQGDLNLYSMSGYGTDAIIYLKALSSESVEKLPVFNKSAFKHYQMSIEADDWCIPSKEPKNLAKEKVAL' A
#
# COMPACT_ATOMS: atom_id res chain seq x y z
N GLY A 1 -0.72 -1.31 -16.64
CA GLY A 1 -1.95 -0.50 -16.58
C GLY A 1 -2.25 0.01 -15.18
N LEU A 2 -2.38 -0.89 -14.20
CA LEU A 2 -2.91 -0.58 -12.87
C LEU A 2 -2.35 0.67 -12.16
N PRO A 3 -1.02 0.91 -12.07
CA PRO A 3 -0.51 2.11 -11.41
C PRO A 3 -0.95 3.40 -12.11
N ILE A 4 -0.95 3.40 -13.45
CA ILE A 4 -1.40 4.55 -14.25
C ILE A 4 -2.91 4.77 -14.11
N SER A 5 -3.72 3.70 -14.17
CA SER A 5 -5.16 3.80 -13.93
C SER A 5 -5.49 4.38 -12.54
N ARG A 6 -4.72 3.99 -11.52
CA ARG A 6 -4.84 4.57 -10.18
C ARG A 6 -4.45 6.05 -10.12
N LEU A 7 -3.42 6.48 -10.87
CA LEU A 7 -3.07 7.91 -10.97
C LEU A 7 -4.20 8.72 -11.61
N TYR A 8 -4.84 8.22 -12.67
CA TYR A 8 -6.00 8.88 -13.28
C TYR A 8 -7.17 9.05 -12.30
N ALA A 9 -7.49 8.03 -11.52
CA ALA A 9 -8.53 8.15 -10.49
C ALA A 9 -8.13 9.17 -9.40
N LYS A 10 -6.87 9.14 -8.94
CA LYS A 10 -6.37 10.04 -7.90
C LYS A 10 -6.24 11.50 -8.33
N TYR A 11 -6.11 11.76 -9.62
CA TYR A 11 -5.93 13.11 -10.15
C TYR A 11 -7.06 14.06 -9.74
N PHE A 12 -8.31 13.57 -9.71
CA PHE A 12 -9.50 14.31 -9.27
C PHE A 12 -10.05 13.85 -7.90
N GLN A 13 -9.15 13.64 -6.93
CA GLN A 13 -9.44 13.18 -5.55
C GLN A 13 -10.24 11.87 -5.45
N GLY A 14 -10.22 11.05 -6.49
CA GLY A 14 -10.71 9.68 -6.46
C GLY A 14 -9.66 8.68 -5.97
N ASP A 15 -9.94 7.39 -6.14
CA ASP A 15 -8.97 6.30 -5.97
C ASP A 15 -9.39 5.03 -6.74
N LEU A 16 -8.45 4.10 -6.90
CA LEU A 16 -8.68 2.76 -7.45
C LEU A 16 -8.16 1.70 -6.49
N ASN A 17 -9.09 0.93 -5.94
CA ASN A 17 -8.83 -0.17 -5.00
C ASN A 17 -9.05 -1.53 -5.66
N LEU A 18 -8.27 -2.51 -5.21
CA LEU A 18 -8.40 -3.91 -5.63
C LEU A 18 -8.62 -4.77 -4.39
N TYR A 19 -9.62 -5.64 -4.47
CA TYR A 19 -9.92 -6.63 -3.44
C TYR A 19 -9.96 -8.00 -4.12
N SER A 20 -9.12 -8.93 -3.68
CA SER A 20 -9.02 -10.25 -4.30
C SER A 20 -9.37 -11.33 -3.30
N MET A 21 -10.17 -12.30 -3.74
CA MET A 21 -10.49 -13.51 -3.01
C MET A 21 -9.95 -14.70 -3.80
N SER A 22 -8.88 -15.30 -3.29
CA SER A 22 -8.19 -16.43 -3.94
C SER A 22 -9.16 -17.58 -4.20
N GLY A 23 -9.17 -18.09 -5.44
CA GLY A 23 -10.10 -19.15 -5.88
C GLY A 23 -11.50 -18.67 -6.28
N TYR A 24 -11.82 -17.38 -6.14
CA TYR A 24 -13.14 -16.83 -6.50
C TYR A 24 -13.04 -15.73 -7.56
N GLY A 25 -12.26 -14.68 -7.29
CA GLY A 25 -12.17 -13.55 -8.21
C GLY A 25 -11.47 -12.33 -7.63
N THR A 26 -11.51 -11.23 -8.37
CA THR A 26 -10.95 -9.94 -7.96
C THR A 26 -11.89 -8.81 -8.34
N ASP A 27 -12.25 -8.00 -7.35
CA ASP A 27 -13.06 -6.80 -7.51
C ASP A 27 -12.14 -5.58 -7.67
N ALA A 28 -12.47 -4.72 -8.64
CA ALA A 28 -11.80 -3.45 -8.87
C ALA A 28 -12.80 -2.31 -8.71
N ILE A 29 -12.55 -1.41 -7.76
CA ILE A 29 -13.48 -0.34 -7.39
C ILE A 29 -12.81 1.01 -7.65
N ILE A 30 -13.47 1.86 -8.44
CA ILE A 30 -13.05 3.22 -8.72
C ILE A 30 -13.96 4.18 -7.95
N TYR A 31 -13.37 5.02 -7.12
CA TYR A 31 -14.06 6.11 -6.42
C TYR A 31 -13.82 7.42 -7.14
N LEU A 32 -14.86 8.21 -7.32
CA LEU A 32 -14.82 9.55 -7.91
C LEU A 32 -15.59 10.53 -7.03
N LYS A 33 -15.29 11.82 -7.16
CA LYS A 33 -16.09 12.87 -6.52
C LYS A 33 -17.43 13.02 -7.24
N ALA A 34 -18.51 13.00 -6.46
CA ALA A 34 -19.86 13.15 -6.99
C ALA A 34 -20.14 14.60 -7.45
N LEU A 35 -19.53 15.58 -6.77
CA LEU A 35 -19.68 17.00 -7.06
C LEU A 35 -18.43 17.52 -7.79
N SER A 36 -18.65 18.27 -8.88
CA SER A 36 -17.55 18.86 -9.67
C SER A 36 -16.73 19.88 -8.86
N SER A 37 -17.35 20.59 -7.91
CA SER A 37 -16.66 21.53 -7.02
C SER A 37 -15.64 20.86 -6.10
N GLU A 38 -15.77 19.56 -5.85
CA GLU A 38 -14.82 18.76 -5.06
C GLU A 38 -13.79 18.04 -5.92
N SER A 39 -13.97 18.04 -7.24
CA SER A 39 -13.14 17.37 -8.25
C SER A 39 -12.01 18.31 -8.71
N VAL A 40 -11.12 18.63 -7.78
CA VAL A 40 -9.96 19.52 -7.94
C VAL A 40 -8.76 18.71 -8.48
N GLU A 41 -7.69 19.35 -8.94
CA GLU A 41 -6.48 18.61 -9.33
C GLU A 41 -5.59 18.25 -8.13
N LYS A 42 -5.11 17.01 -8.05
CA LYS A 42 -4.09 16.57 -7.09
C LYS A 42 -2.71 16.56 -7.75
N LEU A 43 -1.97 17.66 -7.58
CA LEU A 43 -0.65 17.84 -8.19
C LEU A 43 0.50 17.54 -7.21
N PRO A 44 1.61 16.95 -7.67
CA PRO A 44 2.82 16.84 -6.87
C PRO A 44 3.47 18.22 -6.71
N VAL A 45 3.85 18.56 -5.47
CA VAL A 45 4.53 19.83 -5.17
C VAL A 45 5.92 19.54 -4.63
N PHE A 46 6.94 20.09 -5.29
CA PHE A 46 8.30 20.00 -4.79
C PHE A 46 8.51 20.96 -3.61
N ASN A 47 8.90 20.42 -2.47
CA ASN A 47 9.16 21.15 -1.24
C ASN A 47 10.15 20.36 -0.35
N LYS A 48 10.45 20.88 0.85
CA LYS A 48 11.34 20.20 1.81
C LYS A 48 10.87 18.77 2.16
N SER A 49 9.56 18.53 2.25
CA SER A 49 9.01 17.20 2.54
C SER A 49 9.20 16.24 1.37
N ALA A 50 8.96 16.69 0.14
CA ALA A 50 9.20 15.90 -1.07
C ALA A 50 10.71 15.59 -1.23
N PHE A 51 11.58 16.56 -0.93
CA PHE A 51 13.02 16.37 -0.99
C PHE A 51 13.52 15.30 -0.01
N LYS A 52 12.98 15.27 1.22
CA LYS A 52 13.31 14.24 2.21
C LYS A 52 13.06 12.83 1.69
N HIS A 53 12.00 12.61 0.90
CA HIS A 53 11.69 11.31 0.31
C HIS A 53 12.83 10.75 -0.57
N TYR A 54 13.66 11.61 -1.17
CA TYR A 54 14.83 11.21 -1.95
C TYR A 54 16.10 11.01 -1.11
N GLN A 55 16.14 11.53 0.11
CA GLN A 55 17.30 11.46 1.02
C GLN A 55 17.15 10.42 2.13
N MET A 56 15.99 9.74 2.22
CA MET A 56 15.75 8.74 3.27
C MET A 56 16.79 7.60 3.22
N SER A 57 17.45 7.35 4.35
CA SER A 57 18.29 6.15 4.55
C SER A 57 17.42 4.93 4.87
N ILE A 58 18.00 3.73 4.76
CA ILE A 58 17.35 2.50 5.21
C ILE A 58 17.19 2.57 6.74
N GLU A 59 15.95 2.48 7.21
CA GLU A 59 15.59 2.41 8.62
C GLU A 59 15.25 0.96 9.00
N ALA A 60 15.28 0.64 10.30
CA ALA A 60 14.84 -0.67 10.78
C ALA A 60 13.32 -0.80 10.62
N ASP A 61 12.82 -2.03 10.39
CA ASP A 61 11.38 -2.26 10.29
C ASP A 61 10.68 -1.96 11.62
N ASP A 62 9.55 -1.25 11.54
CA ASP A 62 8.74 -0.86 12.71
C ASP A 62 8.04 -2.05 13.40
N TRP A 63 7.96 -3.20 12.72
CA TRP A 63 7.29 -4.40 13.20
C TRP A 63 8.23 -5.61 13.25
N CYS A 64 7.94 -6.56 14.13
CA CYS A 64 8.76 -7.77 14.25
C CYS A 64 8.78 -8.57 12.95
N ILE A 65 9.98 -8.92 12.51
CA ILE A 65 10.20 -9.83 11.39
C ILE A 65 10.43 -11.23 11.97
N PRO A 66 9.56 -12.22 11.69
CA PRO A 66 9.78 -13.57 12.18
C PRO A 66 11.03 -14.19 11.54
N SER A 67 11.70 -15.07 12.29
CA SER A 67 12.83 -15.85 11.76
C SER A 67 12.40 -16.68 10.55
N LYS A 68 13.28 -16.77 9.54
CA LYS A 68 13.11 -17.69 8.41
C LYS A 68 13.08 -19.15 8.85
N GLU A 69 13.79 -19.46 9.94
CA GLU A 69 13.81 -20.77 10.58
C GLU A 69 13.16 -20.65 11.96
N PRO A 70 11.82 -20.72 12.04
CA PRO A 70 11.12 -20.66 13.31
C PRO A 70 11.37 -21.93 14.12
N LYS A 71 11.57 -21.77 15.43
CA LYS A 71 11.86 -22.88 16.33
C LYS A 71 10.68 -23.86 16.37
N ASN A 72 10.95 -25.15 16.17
CA ASN A 72 9.94 -26.19 16.25
C ASN A 72 9.70 -26.61 17.71
N LEU A 73 8.67 -26.04 18.32
CA LEU A 73 8.30 -26.30 19.71
C LEU A 73 7.77 -27.73 19.96
N ALA A 74 7.34 -28.45 18.92
CA ALA A 74 6.83 -29.82 19.07
C ALA A 74 7.93 -30.84 19.36
N LYS A 75 9.15 -30.64 18.81
CA LYS A 75 10.30 -31.53 19.06
C LYS A 75 10.92 -31.32 20.45
N GLU A 76 10.77 -30.12 21.00
CA GLU A 76 11.37 -29.75 22.29
C GLU A 76 10.62 -30.33 23.48
N LYS A 77 9.28 -30.44 23.40
CA LYS A 77 8.45 -31.05 24.46
C LYS A 77 8.60 -32.56 24.61
N VAL A 78 9.14 -33.24 23.60
CA VAL A 78 9.38 -34.70 23.62
C VAL A 78 10.73 -35.03 24.27
N ALA A 79 11.62 -34.04 24.37
CA ALA A 79 12.96 -34.18 24.96
C ALA A 79 13.02 -33.80 26.45
N LEU A 80 11.87 -33.51 27.07
CA LEU A 80 11.70 -33.09 28.47
C LEU A 80 10.77 -34.09 29.18
#